data_AF-A0A501WM24-F1
#
_entry.id   AF-A0A501WM24-F1
#
_cell.length_a   1.000
_cell.length_b   1.000
_cell.length_c   1.000
_cell.angle_alpha   90.00
_cell.angle_beta   90.00
_cell.angle_gamma   90.00
#
_symmetry.space_group_name_H-M   'P 1'
#
loop_
_entity.id
_entity.type
_entity.pdbx_description
1 polymer ?
#
loop_
_entity_poly.entity_id
_entity_poly.type
_entity_poly.pdbx_seq_one_letter_code
_entity_poly.pdbx_strand_id
1 'polypeptide(L)'
;MSDTTTTFTAVLERLKNEQNSGRVAPKINSKLSIKSIRVEVSVFQPRDLGNDTGSKENHIRGLVDAIYCNPSKVLDPIIVWWSGAGWYLLDGHHRLEAYKRVIAQKRIKIPKIPVRVFEGDLNGAMLESIRHNSKDKLPMTKDDKINRAWRLTVMQDFSKREIALTCKVGSATVSRMRRKLQELQELQPHGWQDLAFGMSWKEAQQFPRKEKSYDDEWQDNLAKDWAMRLSKAFGKQASKQPEVFARALEYYSIKLLNDLTEFLRHDIEDNGEMDF
;
A
#
# COMPACT_ATOMS: atom_id res chain seq x y z
N MET A 1 -18.88 -20.80 -4.68
CA MET A 1 -18.84 -19.73 -5.70
C MET A 1 -17.51 -19.04 -5.51
N SER A 2 -16.56 -19.32 -6.40
CA SER A 2 -15.18 -18.88 -6.31
C SER A 2 -15.11 -17.41 -6.69
N ASP A 3 -14.81 -16.54 -5.73
CA ASP A 3 -14.46 -15.14 -6.01
C ASP A 3 -13.14 -15.16 -6.80
N THR A 4 -13.24 -15.05 -8.12
CA THR A 4 -12.10 -14.71 -8.97
C THR A 4 -11.68 -13.29 -8.58
N THR A 5 -10.67 -13.17 -7.72
CA THR A 5 -9.94 -11.93 -7.48
C THR A 5 -9.30 -11.53 -8.80
N THR A 6 -10.03 -10.78 -9.63
CA THR A 6 -9.54 -10.25 -10.90
C THR A 6 -8.29 -9.42 -10.62
N THR A 7 -7.16 -9.81 -11.22
CA THR A 7 -5.88 -9.12 -11.05
C THR A 7 -5.97 -7.69 -11.56
N PHE A 8 -5.19 -6.78 -10.96
CA PHE A 8 -5.13 -5.38 -11.37
C PHE A 8 -4.88 -5.24 -12.89
N THR A 9 -3.96 -6.04 -13.42
CA THR A 9 -3.59 -6.04 -14.84
C THR A 9 -4.79 -6.37 -15.73
N ALA A 10 -5.57 -7.40 -15.39
CA ALA A 10 -6.76 -7.77 -16.14
C ALA A 10 -7.85 -6.67 -16.12
N VAL A 11 -8.01 -5.98 -14.98
CA VAL A 11 -8.95 -4.84 -14.90
C VAL A 11 -8.47 -3.67 -15.75
N LEU A 12 -7.17 -3.35 -15.72
CA LEU A 12 -6.60 -2.25 -16.50
C LEU A 12 -6.70 -2.52 -18.01
N GLU A 13 -6.37 -3.73 -18.46
CA GLU A 13 -6.52 -4.13 -19.86
C GLU A 13 -7.97 -4.06 -20.32
N ARG A 14 -8.92 -4.52 -19.49
CA ARG A 14 -10.35 -4.39 -19.79
C ARG A 14 -10.76 -2.94 -19.96
N LEU A 15 -10.33 -2.04 -19.08
CA LEU A 15 -10.65 -0.61 -19.18
C LEU A 15 -10.00 0.06 -20.40
N LYS A 16 -8.76 -0.33 -20.76
CA LYS A 16 -8.09 0.12 -21.99
C LYS A 16 -8.88 -0.34 -23.22
N ASN A 17 -9.34 -1.58 -23.24
CA ASN A 17 -10.17 -2.11 -24.32
C ASN A 17 -11.51 -1.39 -24.41
N GLU A 18 -12.21 -1.19 -23.29
CA GLU A 18 -13.46 -0.43 -23.24
C GLU A 18 -13.29 0.97 -23.85
N GLN A 19 -12.17 1.64 -23.56
CA GLN A 19 -11.90 2.99 -24.05
C GLN A 19 -11.66 3.01 -25.56
N ASN A 20 -10.91 2.04 -26.08
CA ASN A 20 -10.54 1.97 -27.49
C ASN A 20 -11.69 1.50 -28.38
N SER A 21 -12.50 0.54 -27.93
CA SER A 21 -13.66 0.02 -28.69
C SER A 21 -15.00 0.66 -28.28
N GLY A 22 -14.93 1.67 -27.43
CA GLY A 22 -16.06 2.24 -26.73
C GLY A 22 -16.97 3.11 -27.58
N ARG A 23 -18.21 3.28 -27.11
CA ARG A 23 -19.14 4.26 -27.66
C ARG A 23 -18.85 5.64 -27.05
N VAL A 24 -19.25 6.69 -27.76
CA VAL A 24 -19.23 8.06 -27.22
C VAL A 24 -20.09 8.12 -25.96
N ALA A 25 -19.63 8.89 -24.96
CA ALA A 25 -20.34 9.05 -23.69
C ALA A 25 -21.78 9.54 -23.92
N PRO A 26 -22.79 8.91 -23.31
CA PRO A 26 -24.16 9.38 -23.41
C PRO A 26 -24.28 10.76 -22.76
N LYS A 27 -25.04 11.68 -23.38
CA LYS A 27 -25.31 13.00 -22.79
C LYS A 27 -26.10 12.83 -21.49
N ILE A 28 -25.58 13.38 -20.41
CA ILE A 28 -26.22 13.34 -19.09
C ILE A 28 -26.34 14.75 -18.50
N ASN A 29 -27.46 15.05 -17.86
CA ASN A 29 -27.72 16.35 -17.22
C ASN A 29 -27.15 16.38 -15.79
N SER A 30 -25.86 16.04 -15.64
CA SER A 30 -25.15 16.01 -14.34
C SER A 30 -25.85 15.19 -13.25
N LYS A 31 -26.66 14.19 -13.65
CA LYS A 31 -27.38 13.28 -12.76
C LYS A 31 -27.38 11.86 -13.33
N LEU A 32 -26.97 10.88 -12.52
CA LEU A 32 -26.96 9.46 -12.91
C LEU A 32 -27.72 8.59 -11.91
N SER A 33 -28.22 7.46 -12.39
CA SER A 33 -28.74 6.43 -11.49
C SER A 33 -27.57 5.73 -10.80
N ILE A 34 -27.72 5.39 -9.53
CA ILE A 34 -26.70 4.63 -8.78
C ILE A 34 -26.47 3.26 -9.44
N LYS A 35 -27.50 2.66 -10.03
CA LYS A 35 -27.40 1.38 -10.73
C LYS A 35 -26.56 1.44 -12.00
N SER A 36 -26.39 2.62 -12.60
CA SER A 36 -25.57 2.81 -13.79
C SER A 36 -24.10 3.13 -13.48
N ILE A 37 -23.74 3.29 -12.20
CA ILE A 37 -22.39 3.64 -11.77
C ILE A 37 -21.67 2.37 -11.31
N ARG A 38 -20.56 2.07 -11.97
CA ARG A 38 -19.64 0.98 -11.65
C ARG A 38 -18.52 1.47 -10.74
N VAL A 39 -17.98 0.58 -9.92
CA VAL A 39 -16.90 0.88 -8.98
C VAL A 39 -15.77 -0.12 -9.20
N GLU A 40 -14.56 0.37 -9.46
CA GLU A 40 -13.36 -0.45 -9.62
C GLU A 40 -12.30 -0.01 -8.61
N VAL A 41 -12.37 -0.61 -7.43
CA VAL A 41 -11.53 -0.23 -6.28
C VAL A 41 -10.06 -0.53 -6.56
N SER A 42 -9.74 -1.61 -7.28
CA SER A 42 -8.36 -2.00 -7.61
C SER A 42 -7.61 -0.94 -8.43
N VAL A 43 -8.31 -0.22 -9.31
CA VAL A 43 -7.72 0.81 -10.17
C VAL A 43 -7.87 2.20 -9.58
N PHE A 44 -9.07 2.55 -9.13
CA PHE A 44 -9.38 3.93 -8.71
C PHE A 44 -9.27 4.17 -7.20
N GLN A 45 -9.24 3.13 -6.36
CA GLN A 45 -9.10 3.24 -4.89
C GLN A 45 -8.24 2.13 -4.24
N PRO A 46 -6.99 1.89 -4.67
CA PRO A 46 -6.19 0.74 -4.21
C PRO A 46 -5.70 0.85 -2.75
N ARG A 47 -6.27 1.71 -1.90
CA ARG A 47 -5.78 2.02 -0.56
C ARG A 47 -6.76 1.93 0.59
N ASP A 48 -8.06 1.78 0.33
CA ASP A 48 -9.04 1.83 1.41
C ASP A 48 -9.29 0.50 2.13
N LEU A 49 -8.50 -0.54 1.87
CA LEU A 49 -8.62 -1.84 2.56
C LEU A 49 -7.96 -1.88 3.95
N GLY A 50 -7.06 -0.94 4.30
CA GLY A 50 -6.20 -1.08 5.49
C GLY A 50 -6.49 -0.17 6.69
N ASN A 51 -6.95 1.06 6.49
CA ASN A 51 -7.01 2.04 7.58
C ASN A 51 -8.45 2.41 7.97
N ASP A 52 -8.79 2.02 9.19
CA ASP A 52 -9.79 2.59 10.09
C ASP A 52 -11.28 2.47 9.69
N THR A 53 -11.79 1.23 9.73
CA THR A 53 -13.22 0.90 9.52
C THR A 53 -14.14 1.72 10.42
N GLY A 54 -13.71 2.04 11.64
CA GLY A 54 -14.51 2.83 12.60
C GLY A 54 -14.70 4.29 12.17
N SER A 55 -13.62 4.95 11.73
CA SER A 55 -13.67 6.33 11.22
C SER A 55 -14.49 6.44 9.93
N LYS A 56 -14.40 5.44 9.05
CA LYS A 56 -15.20 5.34 7.82
C LYS A 56 -16.70 5.23 8.10
N GLU A 57 -17.09 4.38 9.05
CA GLU A 57 -18.49 4.16 9.38
C GLU A 57 -19.13 5.41 9.97
N ASN A 58 -18.42 6.11 10.87
CA ASN A 58 -18.90 7.37 11.45
C ASN A 58 -19.07 8.46 10.37
N HIS A 59 -18.13 8.55 9.43
CA HIS A 59 -18.22 9.49 8.33
C HIS A 59 -19.42 9.20 7.40
N ILE A 60 -19.65 7.93 7.05
CA ILE A 60 -20.80 7.55 6.22
C ILE A 60 -22.12 7.84 6.94
N ARG A 61 -22.21 7.60 8.26
CA ARG A 61 -23.40 7.95 9.06
C ARG A 61 -23.69 9.46 8.99
N GLY A 62 -22.67 10.30 9.17
CA GLY A 62 -22.82 11.75 9.02
C GLY A 62 -23.33 12.17 7.64
N LEU A 63 -22.89 11.49 6.57
CA LEU A 63 -23.39 11.74 5.21
C LEU A 63 -24.84 11.27 5.01
N VAL A 64 -25.23 10.14 5.62
CA VAL A 64 -26.62 9.67 5.62
C VAL A 64 -27.52 10.67 6.32
N ASP A 65 -27.11 11.16 7.49
CA ASP A 65 -27.85 12.18 8.23
C ASP A 65 -27.94 13.50 7.44
N ALA A 66 -26.86 13.91 6.77
CA ALA A 66 -26.87 15.07 5.89
C ALA A 66 -27.87 14.91 4.73
N ILE A 67 -27.99 13.71 4.13
CA ILE A 67 -29.02 13.45 3.11
C ILE A 67 -30.43 13.63 3.71
N TYR A 68 -30.68 13.12 4.92
CA TYR A 68 -31.98 13.25 5.57
C TYR A 68 -32.31 14.68 5.98
N CYS A 69 -31.33 15.47 6.42
CA CYS A 69 -31.52 16.84 6.86
C CYS A 69 -31.58 17.86 5.72
N ASN A 70 -30.90 17.61 4.59
CA ASN A 70 -30.90 18.53 3.46
C ASN A 70 -32.30 18.61 2.82
N PRO A 71 -32.88 19.81 2.59
CA PRO A 71 -34.16 19.96 1.88
C PRO A 71 -34.17 19.30 0.50
N SER A 72 -33.04 19.39 -0.21
CA SER A 72 -32.87 18.84 -1.56
C SER A 72 -32.51 17.35 -1.59
N LYS A 73 -32.26 16.73 -0.42
CA LYS A 73 -31.85 15.32 -0.25
C LYS A 73 -30.64 14.91 -1.10
N VAL A 74 -29.77 15.88 -1.45
CA VAL A 74 -28.56 15.64 -2.24
C VAL A 74 -27.31 16.14 -1.52
N LEU A 75 -26.22 15.40 -1.71
CA LEU A 75 -24.84 15.75 -1.35
C LEU A 75 -24.12 16.36 -2.56
N ASP A 76 -22.89 16.80 -2.35
CA ASP A 76 -22.01 17.27 -3.43
C ASP A 76 -21.82 16.20 -4.53
N PRO A 77 -21.68 16.61 -5.80
CA PRO A 77 -21.59 15.69 -6.93
C PRO A 77 -20.40 14.72 -6.83
N ILE A 78 -20.65 13.43 -7.07
CA ILE A 78 -19.57 12.44 -7.23
C ILE A 78 -18.88 12.61 -8.59
N ILE A 79 -17.63 12.17 -8.72
CA ILE A 79 -16.88 12.29 -9.97
C ILE A 79 -16.93 10.96 -10.70
N VAL A 80 -17.35 10.99 -11.96
CA VAL A 80 -17.46 9.80 -12.81
C VAL A 80 -16.70 9.99 -14.12
N TRP A 81 -16.26 8.89 -14.70
CA TRP A 81 -15.61 8.83 -16.00
C TRP A 81 -16.31 7.78 -16.87
N TRP A 82 -16.45 8.07 -18.16
CA TRP A 82 -17.01 7.14 -19.12
C TRP A 82 -15.89 6.34 -19.77
N SER A 83 -15.91 5.02 -19.56
CA SER A 83 -14.88 4.13 -20.11
C SER A 83 -15.07 3.82 -21.58
N GLY A 84 -16.20 4.17 -22.21
CA GLY A 84 -16.60 3.62 -23.50
C GLY A 84 -17.71 2.58 -23.42
N ALA A 85 -17.88 1.93 -22.26
CA ALA A 85 -18.93 0.94 -22.01
C ALA A 85 -19.81 1.27 -20.78
N GLY A 86 -19.28 2.00 -19.80
CA GLY A 86 -19.99 2.32 -18.57
C GLY A 86 -19.44 3.54 -17.84
N TRP A 87 -20.20 4.03 -16.85
CA TRP A 87 -19.77 5.10 -15.95
C TRP A 87 -19.04 4.50 -14.76
N TYR A 88 -17.77 4.84 -14.58
CA TYR A 88 -16.95 4.43 -13.44
C TYR A 88 -16.78 5.57 -12.45
N LEU A 89 -16.88 5.25 -11.16
CA LEU A 89 -16.66 6.18 -10.07
C LEU A 89 -15.16 6.47 -9.90
N LEU A 90 -14.76 7.73 -10.01
CA LEU A 90 -13.39 8.19 -9.71
C LEU A 90 -13.26 8.66 -8.27
N ASP A 91 -14.25 9.41 -7.78
CA ASP A 91 -14.23 9.99 -6.43
C ASP A 91 -15.64 10.13 -5.84
N GLY A 92 -15.72 10.07 -4.51
CA GLY A 92 -16.98 10.14 -3.76
C GLY A 92 -17.54 8.78 -3.34
N HIS A 93 -16.68 7.81 -3.04
CA HIS A 93 -17.09 6.46 -2.64
C HIS A 93 -17.95 6.44 -1.38
N HIS A 94 -17.60 7.22 -0.34
CA HIS A 94 -18.43 7.36 0.85
C HIS A 94 -19.80 7.98 0.56
N ARG A 95 -19.86 8.94 -0.38
CA ARG A 95 -21.12 9.58 -0.81
C ARG A 95 -22.00 8.59 -1.57
N LEU A 96 -21.43 7.81 -2.48
CA LEU A 96 -22.14 6.74 -3.18
C LEU A 96 -22.68 5.70 -2.18
N GLU A 97 -21.88 5.33 -1.18
CA GLU A 97 -22.28 4.38 -0.14
C GLU A 97 -23.41 4.93 0.75
N ALA A 98 -23.34 6.20 1.14
CA ALA A 98 -24.42 6.87 1.88
C ALA A 98 -25.74 6.83 1.11
N TYR A 99 -25.74 7.14 -0.20
CA TYR A 99 -26.94 7.05 -1.03
C TYR A 99 -27.48 5.61 -1.13
N LYS A 100 -26.59 4.61 -1.29
CA LYS A 100 -27.00 3.20 -1.30
C LYS A 100 -27.71 2.82 0.01
N ARG A 101 -27.19 3.23 1.16
CA ARG A 101 -27.80 2.99 2.48
C ARG A 101 -29.18 3.63 2.61
N VAL A 102 -29.32 4.90 2.23
CA VAL A 102 -30.61 5.61 2.27
C VAL A 102 -31.67 4.93 1.40
N ILE A 103 -31.30 4.50 0.19
CA ILE A 103 -32.21 3.79 -0.72
C ILE A 103 -32.57 2.40 -0.18
N ALA A 104 -31.61 1.68 0.40
CA ALA A 104 -31.83 0.38 1.01
C ALA A 104 -32.82 0.45 2.19
N GLN A 105 -32.78 1.54 2.97
CA GLN A 105 -33.73 1.77 4.06
C GLN A 105 -35.16 2.09 3.58
N LYS A 106 -35.38 2.30 2.27
CA LYS A 106 -36.69 2.58 1.63
C LYS A 106 -37.47 3.79 2.19
N ARG A 107 -36.83 4.63 3.01
CA ARG A 107 -37.47 5.81 3.61
C ARG A 107 -37.67 6.96 2.62
N ILE A 108 -36.78 7.07 1.63
CA ILE A 108 -36.79 8.13 0.62
C ILE A 108 -36.41 7.52 -0.75
N LYS A 109 -37.09 7.96 -1.82
CA LYS A 109 -36.75 7.58 -3.20
C LYS A 109 -35.81 8.61 -3.81
N ILE A 110 -34.57 8.21 -4.10
CA ILE A 110 -33.58 9.02 -4.79
C ILE A 110 -33.32 8.37 -6.16
N PRO A 111 -33.99 8.82 -7.25
CA PRO A 111 -33.90 8.15 -8.55
C PRO A 111 -32.57 8.40 -9.26
N LYS A 112 -31.98 9.59 -9.07
CA LYS A 112 -30.71 10.00 -9.66
C LYS A 112 -29.93 10.85 -8.66
N ILE A 113 -28.60 10.68 -8.65
CA ILE A 113 -27.67 11.44 -7.80
C ILE A 113 -26.88 12.44 -8.64
N PRO A 114 -26.48 13.59 -8.09
CA PRO A 114 -25.65 14.55 -8.80
C PRO A 114 -24.27 13.97 -9.11
N VAL A 115 -23.80 14.16 -10.33
CA VAL A 115 -22.49 13.71 -10.81
C VAL A 115 -21.78 14.82 -11.57
N ARG A 116 -20.45 14.83 -11.50
CA ARG A 116 -19.56 15.61 -12.35
C ARG A 116 -18.81 14.64 -13.26
N VAL A 117 -18.86 14.90 -14.56
CA VAL A 117 -18.13 14.10 -15.55
C VAL A 117 -16.70 14.61 -15.62
N PHE A 118 -15.74 13.70 -15.50
CA PHE A 118 -14.37 13.95 -15.90
C PHE A 118 -14.21 13.61 -17.38
N GLU A 119 -13.75 14.59 -18.15
CA GLU A 119 -13.44 14.43 -19.58
C GLU A 119 -11.95 14.15 -19.72
N GLY A 120 -11.62 12.96 -20.22
CA GLY A 120 -10.23 12.54 -20.40
C GLY A 120 -10.12 11.05 -20.69
N ASP A 121 -8.88 10.59 -20.88
CA ASP A 121 -8.56 9.18 -21.06
C ASP A 121 -8.45 8.43 -19.73
N LEU A 122 -8.27 7.11 -19.79
CA LEU A 122 -8.08 6.26 -18.61
C LEU A 122 -6.93 6.77 -17.72
N ASN A 123 -5.84 7.24 -18.34
CA ASN A 123 -4.69 7.78 -17.61
C ASN A 123 -5.06 9.06 -16.84
N GLY A 124 -5.74 10.00 -17.49
CA GLY A 124 -6.28 11.20 -16.86
C GLY A 124 -7.26 10.86 -15.74
N ALA A 125 -8.14 9.88 -15.95
CA ALA A 125 -9.11 9.44 -14.96
C ALA A 125 -8.44 8.85 -13.70
N MET A 126 -7.37 8.06 -13.88
CA MET A 126 -6.55 7.55 -12.78
C MET A 126 -5.80 8.68 -12.04
N LEU A 127 -5.25 9.66 -12.75
CA LEU A 127 -4.61 10.82 -12.12
C LEU A 127 -5.62 11.66 -11.33
N GLU A 128 -6.83 11.82 -11.84
CA GLU A 128 -7.89 12.59 -11.20
C GLU A 128 -8.39 11.91 -9.92
N SER A 129 -8.62 10.59 -9.95
CA SER A 129 -8.97 9.84 -8.73
C SER A 129 -7.90 9.99 -7.66
N ILE A 130 -6.62 9.99 -8.07
CA ILE A 130 -5.48 10.19 -7.18
C ILE A 130 -5.45 11.61 -6.58
N ARG A 131 -5.68 12.64 -7.39
CA ARG A 131 -5.67 14.05 -6.94
C ARG A 131 -6.76 14.31 -5.92
N HIS A 132 -7.97 13.82 -6.18
CA HIS A 132 -9.11 13.98 -5.27
C HIS A 132 -8.87 13.24 -3.94
N ASN A 133 -8.35 12.01 -4.00
CA ASN A 133 -7.95 11.25 -2.80
C ASN A 133 -6.84 11.94 -1.97
N SER A 134 -6.07 12.88 -2.54
CA SER A 134 -5.06 13.66 -1.80
C SER A 134 -5.63 14.92 -1.14
N LYS A 135 -6.80 15.41 -1.56
CA LYS A 135 -7.44 16.63 -1.03
C LYS A 135 -8.39 16.34 0.13
N ASP A 136 -9.12 15.22 0.07
CA ASP A 136 -10.23 14.92 0.99
C ASP A 136 -9.83 14.19 2.29
N LYS A 137 -8.59 13.73 2.43
CA LYS A 137 -8.12 13.06 3.65
C LYS A 137 -7.20 13.97 4.47
N LEU A 138 -7.25 13.79 5.80
CA LEU A 138 -6.19 14.14 6.76
C LEU A 138 -4.82 14.06 6.09
N PRO A 139 -3.89 15.00 6.37
CA PRO A 139 -2.68 15.20 5.57
C PRO A 139 -2.00 13.87 5.26
N MET A 140 -2.06 13.46 3.99
CA MET A 140 -1.52 12.19 3.49
C MET A 140 -0.13 11.97 4.08
N THR A 141 0.05 10.81 4.73
CA THR A 141 1.35 10.45 5.30
C THR A 141 2.42 10.42 4.21
N LYS A 142 3.69 10.58 4.60
CA LYS A 142 4.80 10.51 3.65
C LYS A 142 4.84 9.16 2.94
N ASP A 143 4.57 8.08 3.65
CA ASP A 143 4.55 6.72 3.12
C ASP A 143 3.40 6.52 2.11
N ASP A 144 2.25 7.15 2.36
CA ASP A 144 1.17 7.20 1.39
C ASP A 144 1.59 7.91 0.10
N LYS A 145 2.28 9.04 0.17
CA LYS A 145 2.72 9.71 -1.07
C LYS A 145 3.69 8.83 -1.86
N ILE A 146 4.61 8.18 -1.16
CA ILE A 146 5.65 7.32 -1.74
C ILE A 146 5.07 6.05 -2.37
N ASN A 147 4.23 5.30 -1.64
CA ASN A 147 3.61 4.07 -2.15
C ASN A 147 2.69 4.35 -3.35
N ARG A 148 2.18 5.58 -3.49
CA ARG A 148 1.33 5.97 -4.62
C ARG A 148 2.17 6.24 -5.85
N ALA A 149 3.28 6.95 -5.67
CA ALA A 149 4.26 7.17 -6.72
C ALA A 149 4.83 5.84 -7.25
N TRP A 150 5.03 4.84 -6.37
CA TRP A 150 5.42 3.49 -6.77
C TRP A 150 4.41 2.86 -7.74
N ARG A 151 3.12 2.81 -7.38
CA ARG A 151 2.07 2.24 -8.24
C ARG A 151 1.97 2.93 -9.60
N LEU A 152 2.01 4.27 -9.63
CA LEU A 152 2.04 5.00 -10.90
C LEU A 152 3.30 4.71 -11.73
N THR A 153 4.41 4.40 -11.07
CA THR A 153 5.65 3.99 -11.75
C THR A 153 5.49 2.59 -12.38
N VAL A 154 4.85 1.65 -11.68
CA VAL A 154 4.58 0.29 -12.17
C VAL A 154 3.67 0.29 -13.41
N MET A 155 2.73 1.24 -13.50
CA MET A 155 1.86 1.38 -14.69
C MET A 155 2.63 1.73 -15.97
N GLN A 156 3.81 2.37 -15.87
CA GLN A 156 4.64 2.85 -16.98
C GLN A 156 3.98 3.87 -17.95
N ASP A 157 2.69 4.16 -17.77
CA ASP A 157 1.91 5.07 -18.62
C ASP A 157 2.17 6.58 -18.33
N PHE A 158 2.96 6.93 -17.31
CA PHE A 158 3.17 8.31 -16.86
C PHE A 158 4.64 8.74 -16.86
N SER A 159 4.90 10.01 -17.21
CA SER A 159 6.24 10.60 -17.13
C SER A 159 6.71 10.79 -15.68
N LYS A 160 8.04 10.88 -15.48
CA LYS A 160 8.62 11.12 -14.13
C LYS A 160 8.07 12.40 -13.50
N ARG A 161 7.88 13.44 -14.32
CA ARG A 161 7.39 14.76 -13.89
C ARG A 161 5.95 14.69 -13.44
N GLU A 162 5.09 13.99 -14.18
CA GLU A 162 3.67 13.84 -13.82
C GLU A 162 3.48 13.08 -12.52
N ILE A 163 4.24 11.99 -12.32
CA ILE A 163 4.21 11.20 -11.08
C ILE A 163 4.65 12.07 -9.89
N ALA A 164 5.79 12.78 -10.03
CA ALA A 164 6.35 13.61 -8.98
C ALA A 164 5.38 14.74 -8.56
N LEU A 165 4.81 15.45 -9.54
CA LEU A 165 3.85 16.52 -9.31
C LEU A 165 2.56 16.00 -8.66
N THR A 166 2.00 14.93 -9.21
CA THR A 166 0.70 14.40 -8.78
C THR A 166 0.77 13.77 -7.39
N CYS A 167 1.87 13.06 -7.08
CA CYS A 167 2.05 12.43 -5.77
C CYS A 167 2.75 13.33 -4.74
N LYS A 168 3.21 14.53 -5.13
CA LYS A 168 4.01 15.44 -4.29
C LYS A 168 5.25 14.75 -3.70
N VAL A 169 6.01 14.06 -4.55
CA VAL A 169 7.28 13.40 -4.19
C VAL A 169 8.44 13.96 -5.02
N GLY A 170 9.67 13.79 -4.55
CA GLY A 170 10.86 14.21 -5.30
C GLY A 170 11.05 13.41 -6.60
N SER A 171 11.52 14.07 -7.66
CA SER A 171 11.83 13.44 -8.96
C SER A 171 12.92 12.36 -8.85
N ALA A 172 13.86 12.52 -7.91
CA ALA A 172 14.88 11.53 -7.60
C ALA A 172 14.27 10.22 -7.07
N THR A 173 13.20 10.31 -6.27
CA THR A 173 12.46 9.13 -5.78
C THR A 173 11.85 8.34 -6.92
N VAL A 174 11.18 9.02 -7.86
CA VAL A 174 10.58 8.37 -9.04
C VAL A 174 11.66 7.74 -9.94
N SER A 175 12.84 8.37 -10.03
CA SER A 175 13.96 7.79 -10.77
C SER A 175 14.50 6.50 -10.12
N ARG A 176 14.59 6.45 -8.78
CA ARG A 176 14.93 5.22 -8.04
C ARG A 176 13.88 4.13 -8.23
N MET A 177 12.61 4.50 -8.20
CA MET A 177 11.49 3.57 -8.45
C MET A 177 11.60 2.95 -9.84
N ARG A 178 11.84 3.73 -10.90
CA ARG A 178 11.99 3.19 -12.26
C ARG A 178 13.16 2.22 -12.39
N ARG A 179 14.31 2.52 -11.77
CA ARG A 179 15.45 1.59 -11.75
C ARG A 179 15.08 0.29 -11.05
N LYS A 180 14.39 0.37 -9.90
CA LYS A 180 13.98 -0.83 -9.17
C LYS A 180 12.94 -1.64 -9.94
N LEU A 181 12.07 -0.98 -10.69
CA LEU A 181 11.11 -1.65 -11.56
C LEU A 181 11.80 -2.41 -12.69
N GLN A 182 12.85 -1.85 -13.29
CA GLN A 182 13.66 -2.55 -14.31
C GLN A 182 14.31 -3.80 -13.72
N GLU A 183 14.93 -3.69 -12.53
CA GLU A 183 15.50 -4.85 -11.82
C GLU A 183 14.44 -5.92 -11.52
N LEU A 184 13.23 -5.51 -11.10
CA LEU A 184 12.09 -6.41 -10.88
C LEU A 184 11.65 -7.12 -12.17
N GLN A 185 11.63 -6.41 -13.30
CA GLN A 185 11.30 -6.97 -14.61
C GLN A 185 12.35 -7.99 -15.08
N GLU A 186 13.63 -7.73 -14.83
CA GLU A 186 14.73 -8.64 -15.13
C GLU A 186 14.66 -9.91 -14.27
N LEU A 187 14.36 -9.78 -12.98
CA LEU A 187 14.27 -10.91 -12.04
C LEU A 187 12.99 -11.74 -12.19
N GLN A 188 11.90 -11.13 -12.66
CA GLN A 188 10.60 -11.77 -12.85
C GLN A 188 10.03 -11.41 -14.24
N PRO A 189 10.52 -12.03 -15.33
CA PRO A 189 10.08 -11.68 -16.69
C PRO A 189 8.57 -11.82 -16.94
N HIS A 190 7.90 -12.67 -16.16
CA HIS A 190 6.45 -12.89 -16.23
C HIS A 190 5.77 -12.47 -14.91
N GLY A 191 4.60 -11.85 -14.99
CA GLY A 191 3.81 -11.48 -13.82
C GLY A 191 4.39 -10.35 -12.95
N TRP A 192 5.49 -9.70 -13.37
CA TRP A 192 6.10 -8.60 -12.60
C TRP A 192 5.13 -7.46 -12.30
N GLN A 193 4.16 -7.18 -13.19
CA GLN A 193 3.19 -6.10 -12.99
C GLN A 193 2.32 -6.35 -11.78
N ASP A 194 1.69 -7.52 -11.68
CA ASP A 194 0.84 -7.87 -10.54
C ASP A 194 1.66 -7.97 -9.25
N LEU A 195 2.86 -8.54 -9.32
CA LEU A 195 3.81 -8.60 -8.20
C LEU A 195 4.17 -7.19 -7.69
N ALA A 196 4.63 -6.32 -8.58
CA ALA A 196 5.05 -4.96 -8.24
C ALA A 196 3.88 -4.09 -7.77
N PHE A 197 2.67 -4.30 -8.29
CA PHE A 197 1.45 -3.62 -7.82
C PHE A 197 1.05 -4.01 -6.40
N GLY A 198 1.23 -5.29 -6.07
CA GLY A 198 0.98 -5.84 -4.73
C GLY A 198 1.95 -5.29 -3.68
N MET A 199 3.15 -4.87 -4.09
CA MET A 199 4.18 -4.34 -3.19
C MET A 199 3.95 -2.86 -2.84
N SER A 200 4.24 -2.52 -1.59
CA SER A 200 4.66 -1.18 -1.18
C SER A 200 6.04 -0.85 -1.74
N TRP A 201 6.39 0.44 -1.77
CA TRP A 201 7.74 0.85 -2.15
C TRP A 201 8.81 0.21 -1.26
N LYS A 202 8.55 0.08 0.04
CA LYS A 202 9.50 -0.52 0.99
C LYS A 202 9.75 -1.99 0.68
N GLU A 203 8.71 -2.74 0.33
CA GLU A 203 8.83 -4.14 -0.08
C GLU A 203 9.55 -4.26 -1.42
N ALA A 204 9.23 -3.41 -2.39
CA ALA A 204 9.92 -3.37 -3.67
C ALA A 204 11.43 -3.07 -3.50
N GLN A 205 11.80 -2.15 -2.60
CA GLN A 205 13.20 -1.88 -2.27
C GLN A 205 13.95 -3.10 -1.73
N GLN A 206 13.24 -3.99 -1.04
CA GLN A 206 13.80 -5.19 -0.41
C GLN A 206 13.72 -6.42 -1.31
N PHE A 207 13.13 -6.32 -2.50
CA PHE A 207 13.01 -7.42 -3.44
C PHE A 207 14.26 -7.57 -4.32
N PRO A 208 14.73 -8.78 -4.67
CA PRO A 208 14.29 -10.05 -4.11
C PRO A 208 14.71 -10.08 -2.66
N ARG A 209 13.81 -10.55 -1.78
CA ARG A 209 14.14 -10.67 -0.37
C ARG A 209 15.29 -11.66 -0.33
N LYS A 210 16.51 -11.20 -0.03
CA LYS A 210 17.61 -12.11 0.26
C LYS A 210 17.07 -13.01 1.36
N GLU A 211 16.95 -14.32 1.08
CA GLU A 211 16.96 -15.29 2.17
C GLU A 211 18.13 -14.89 3.04
N LYS A 212 17.88 -14.72 4.35
CA LYS A 212 18.97 -14.50 5.27
C LYS A 212 19.82 -15.78 5.21
N SER A 213 20.88 -15.74 4.41
CA SER A 213 21.99 -16.65 4.56
C SER A 213 22.53 -16.38 5.95
N TYR A 214 22.30 -17.31 6.87
CA TYR A 214 22.96 -17.33 8.18
C TYR A 214 24.36 -17.92 7.99
N ASP A 215 25.11 -17.41 7.01
CA ASP A 215 26.51 -17.80 6.82
C ASP A 215 27.35 -17.31 7.99
N ASP A 216 28.53 -17.93 8.15
CA ASP A 216 29.46 -17.64 9.24
C ASP A 216 29.86 -16.15 9.26
N GLU A 217 29.97 -15.53 8.08
CA GLU A 217 30.27 -14.09 7.94
C GLU A 217 29.13 -13.20 8.49
N TRP A 218 27.87 -13.58 8.31
CA TRP A 218 26.73 -12.89 8.90
C TRP A 218 26.70 -13.04 10.43
N GLN A 219 26.97 -14.24 10.94
CA GLN A 219 27.04 -14.50 12.38
C GLN A 219 28.15 -13.67 13.04
N ASP A 220 29.33 -13.64 12.42
CA ASP A 220 30.49 -12.86 12.88
C ASP A 220 30.21 -11.35 12.91
N ASN A 221 29.58 -10.83 11.86
CA ASN A 221 29.25 -9.40 11.80
C ASN A 221 28.20 -9.02 12.85
N LEU A 222 27.24 -9.89 13.12
CA LEU A 222 26.26 -9.69 14.18
C LEU A 222 26.91 -9.76 15.57
N ALA A 223 27.80 -10.72 15.80
CA ALA A 223 28.58 -10.84 17.03
C ALA A 223 29.43 -9.58 17.29
N LYS A 224 30.08 -9.03 16.26
CA LYS A 224 30.84 -7.76 16.35
C LYS A 224 29.96 -6.57 16.73
N ASP A 225 28.76 -6.44 16.14
CA ASP A 225 27.81 -5.39 16.52
C ASP A 225 27.32 -5.54 17.97
N TRP A 226 27.00 -6.76 18.39
CA TRP A 226 26.60 -7.04 19.76
C TRP A 226 27.72 -6.76 20.77
N ALA A 227 28.96 -7.14 20.45
CA ALA A 227 30.14 -6.81 21.26
C ALA A 227 30.32 -5.29 21.40
N MET A 228 30.10 -4.52 20.33
CA MET A 228 30.15 -3.06 20.40
C MET A 228 29.06 -2.50 21.33
N ARG A 229 27.85 -3.05 21.29
CA ARG A 229 26.74 -2.63 22.18
C ARG A 229 27.03 -2.99 23.64
N LEU A 230 27.57 -4.17 23.89
CA LEU A 230 28.00 -4.59 25.23
C LEU A 230 29.10 -3.68 25.77
N SER A 231 30.09 -3.35 24.94
CA SER A 231 31.17 -2.41 25.30
C SER A 231 30.64 -1.00 25.58
N LYS A 232 29.66 -0.51 24.81
CA LYS A 232 29.00 0.78 25.09
C LYS A 232 28.20 0.78 26.39
N ALA A 233 27.52 -0.32 26.70
CA ALA A 233 26.67 -0.43 27.88
C ALA A 233 27.46 -0.64 29.18
N PHE A 234 28.47 -1.52 29.15
CA PHE A 234 29.20 -1.97 30.34
C PHE A 234 30.65 -1.47 30.39
N GLY A 235 31.16 -0.85 29.32
CA GLY A 235 32.54 -0.39 29.25
C GLY A 235 33.53 -1.50 29.56
N LYS A 236 34.45 -1.24 30.52
CA LYS A 236 35.42 -2.22 31.02
C LYS A 236 34.90 -3.05 32.20
N GLN A 237 33.67 -2.86 32.66
CA GLN A 237 33.17 -3.52 33.87
C GLN A 237 33.00 -5.03 33.67
N ALA A 238 32.46 -5.43 32.52
CA ALA A 238 32.28 -6.83 32.16
C ALA A 238 33.60 -7.61 32.15
N SER A 239 34.69 -7.01 31.68
CA SER A 239 36.02 -7.64 31.67
C SER A 239 36.77 -7.54 33.00
N LYS A 240 36.49 -6.54 33.84
CA LYS A 240 37.07 -6.42 35.18
C LYS A 240 36.42 -7.34 36.22
N GLN A 241 35.15 -7.69 36.01
CA GLN A 241 34.35 -8.49 36.94
C GLN A 241 33.54 -9.54 36.17
N PRO A 242 34.21 -10.52 35.54
CA PRO A 242 33.56 -11.52 34.69
C PRO A 242 32.53 -12.36 35.47
N GLU A 243 32.75 -12.65 36.75
CA GLU A 243 31.84 -13.45 37.59
C GLU A 243 30.53 -12.69 37.86
N VAL A 244 30.60 -11.37 38.05
CA VAL A 244 29.42 -10.52 38.23
C VAL A 244 28.64 -10.43 36.92
N PHE A 245 29.33 -10.36 35.79
CA PHE A 245 28.71 -10.36 34.47
C PHE A 245 28.03 -11.69 34.16
N ALA A 246 28.65 -12.81 34.50
CA ALA A 246 28.05 -14.14 34.38
C ALA A 246 26.79 -14.28 35.24
N ARG A 247 26.82 -13.80 36.50
CA ARG A 247 25.62 -13.75 37.36
C ARG A 247 24.53 -12.85 36.80
N ALA A 248 24.89 -11.74 36.16
CA ALA A 248 23.91 -10.87 35.50
C ALA A 248 23.21 -11.60 34.33
N LEU A 249 23.95 -12.42 33.56
CA LEU A 249 23.36 -13.28 32.53
C LEU A 249 22.46 -14.36 33.12
N GLU A 250 22.85 -14.97 34.25
CA GLU A 250 22.02 -15.93 34.99
C GLU A 250 20.68 -15.33 35.42
N TYR A 251 20.70 -14.14 36.03
CA TYR A 251 19.49 -13.41 36.42
C TYR A 251 18.64 -12.98 35.22
N TYR A 252 19.28 -12.67 34.09
CA TYR A 252 18.59 -12.28 32.86
C TYR A 252 17.89 -13.48 32.19
N SER A 253 18.60 -14.60 32.05
CA SER A 253 18.08 -15.83 31.49
C SER A 253 19.01 -17.00 31.80
N ILE A 254 18.59 -17.86 32.73
CA ILE A 254 19.30 -19.09 33.06
C ILE A 254 19.43 -20.04 31.86
N LYS A 255 18.42 -20.06 30.97
CA LYS A 255 18.46 -20.86 29.75
C LYS A 255 19.59 -20.40 28.81
N LEU A 256 19.73 -19.09 28.61
CA LEU A 256 20.81 -18.54 27.79
C LEU A 256 22.19 -18.92 28.34
N LEU A 257 22.37 -18.85 29.67
CA LEU A 257 23.63 -19.21 30.30
C LEU A 257 23.96 -20.70 30.10
N ASN A 258 22.97 -21.58 30.22
CA ASN A 258 23.15 -23.01 29.96
C ASN A 258 23.52 -23.28 28.50
N ASP A 259 22.79 -22.68 27.55
CA ASP A 259 23.04 -22.82 26.11
C ASP A 259 24.47 -22.32 25.76
N LEU A 260 24.92 -21.21 26.35
CA LEU A 260 26.29 -20.70 26.19
C LEU A 260 27.34 -21.63 26.79
N THR A 261 27.05 -22.25 27.94
CA THR A 261 27.98 -23.18 28.60
C THR A 261 28.16 -24.45 27.77
N GLU A 262 27.07 -24.97 27.21
CA GLU A 262 27.09 -26.13 26.31
C GLU A 262 27.85 -25.80 25.01
N PHE A 263 27.57 -24.64 24.41
CA PHE A 263 28.26 -24.16 23.21
C PHE A 263 29.78 -24.01 23.43
N LEU A 264 30.18 -23.32 24.51
CA LEU A 264 31.61 -23.11 24.82
C LEU A 264 32.32 -24.41 25.18
N ARG A 265 31.61 -25.40 25.76
CA ARG A 265 32.19 -26.71 26.05
C ARG A 265 32.52 -27.47 24.78
N HIS A 266 31.60 -27.47 23.81
CA HIS A 266 31.84 -28.07 22.50
C HIS A 266 33.00 -27.42 21.74
N ASP A 267 33.10 -26.08 21.76
CA ASP A 267 34.21 -25.37 21.10
C ASP A 267 35.59 -25.66 21.73
N ILE A 268 35.66 -25.94 23.03
CA ILE A 268 36.92 -26.27 23.73
C ILE A 268 37.36 -27.72 23.44
N GLU A 269 36.40 -28.64 23.33
CA GLU A 269 36.67 -30.05 23.01
C GLU A 269 37.16 -30.21 21.56
N ASP A 270 36.58 -29.49 20.60
CA ASP A 270 37.01 -29.51 19.19
C ASP A 270 38.37 -28.83 18.94
N ASN A 271 38.76 -27.84 19.74
CA ASN A 271 40.07 -27.18 19.63
C ASN A 271 41.18 -27.86 20.45
N GLY A 272 40.84 -28.82 21.32
CA GLY A 272 41.78 -29.58 22.15
C GLY A 272 42.43 -30.78 21.45
N GLU A 273 41.94 -31.20 20.28
CA GLU A 273 42.53 -32.29 19.48
C GLU A 273 43.67 -31.85 18.54
N MET A 274 43.97 -30.53 18.47
CA MET A 274 45.08 -29.99 17.67
C MET A 274 46.31 -29.57 18.49
N ASP A 275 46.66 -30.33 19.53
CA ASP A 275 48.02 -30.27 20.11
C ASP A 275 48.44 -31.66 20.61
N PHE A 276 49.08 -32.42 19.72
CA PHE A 276 50.09 -33.44 20.02
C PHE A 276 51.21 -33.41 18.98
#